data_AF-A0A936JBZ7-F1
#
_entry.id   AF-A0A936JBZ7-F1
#
_cell.length_a   1.000
_cell.length_b   1.000
_cell.length_c   1.000
_cell.angle_alpha   90.00
_cell.angle_beta   90.00
_cell.angle_gamma   90.00
#
_symmetry.space_group_name_H-M   'P 1'
#
loop_
_entity.id
_entity.type
_entity.pdbx_description
1 polymer ?
#
loop_
_entity_poly.entity_id
_entity_poly.type
_entity_poly.pdbx_seq_one_letter_code
_entity_poly.pdbx_strand_id
1 'polypeptide(L)'
;MDDYFQLEGLGLRLMAVKSTSDPDFEIYGSGRVDADKVLENFSTKFKWGGFDKKKMFVDKSYSPSVNAHKLVALRATQDLILSNQTEKAIKLMDTYFTGFPNFNFPYEQSMLSFIRMYITAGAYDKAKTHMDIMAKMAVQNNTFFNSLTSADLQTYTLRMEYEQNQNIMSELINLAEFGKDNAYARRS
;
A
#
# COMPACT_ATOMS: atom_id res chain seq x y z
N MET A 1 -7.00 1.09 -28.70
CA MET A 1 -8.38 1.64 -28.70
C MET A 1 -8.79 1.84 -27.23
N ASP A 2 -7.91 2.39 -26.39
CA ASP A 2 -7.96 2.13 -24.94
C ASP A 2 -8.05 3.40 -24.07
N ASP A 3 -8.36 4.56 -24.67
CA ASP A 3 -8.19 5.88 -24.05
C ASP A 3 -9.46 6.47 -23.41
N TYR A 4 -10.42 5.64 -22.97
CA TYR A 4 -11.78 6.11 -22.58
C TYR A 4 -12.24 5.74 -21.16
N PHE A 5 -11.32 5.54 -20.21
CA PHE A 5 -11.68 5.08 -18.87
C PHE A 5 -11.23 6.03 -17.76
N GLN A 6 -12.20 6.54 -17.00
CA GLN A 6 -12.01 7.18 -15.70
C GLN A 6 -12.57 6.28 -14.61
N LEU A 7 -11.75 6.00 -13.62
CA LEU A 7 -12.06 5.10 -12.52
C LEU A 7 -12.58 5.89 -11.32
N GLU A 8 -13.84 5.64 -10.95
CA GLU A 8 -14.49 6.24 -9.78
C GLU A 8 -14.98 5.11 -8.86
N GLY A 9 -14.13 4.70 -7.92
CA GLY A 9 -14.41 3.54 -7.06
C GLY A 9 -14.17 2.20 -7.77
N LEU A 10 -15.08 1.22 -7.62
CA LEU A 10 -15.00 -0.11 -8.27
C LEU A 10 -15.72 -0.18 -9.64
N GLY A 11 -16.18 0.95 -10.18
CA GLY A 11 -16.86 1.01 -11.49
C GLY A 11 -16.14 1.94 -12.47
N LEU A 12 -16.12 1.55 -13.75
CA LEU A 12 -15.60 2.35 -14.86
C LEU A 12 -16.73 3.19 -15.47
N ARG A 13 -16.56 4.51 -15.58
CA ARG A 13 -17.48 5.40 -16.31
C ARG A 13 -16.76 5.99 -17.53
N LEU A 14 -17.39 5.91 -18.70
CA LEU A 14 -16.88 6.47 -19.96
C LEU A 14 -17.05 8.00 -19.96
N MET A 15 -15.97 8.77 -19.93
CA MET A 15 -15.97 10.21 -20.20
C MET A 15 -14.82 10.58 -21.14
N ALA A 16 -15.11 11.35 -22.18
CA ALA A 16 -14.14 11.77 -23.19
C ALA A 16 -13.34 12.99 -22.71
N VAL A 17 -12.34 12.78 -21.84
CA VAL A 17 -11.32 13.81 -21.55
C VAL A 17 -9.94 13.15 -21.52
N LYS A 18 -9.07 13.61 -22.42
CA LYS A 18 -7.70 13.13 -22.65
C LYS A 18 -6.80 13.41 -21.44
N SER A 19 -6.11 12.40 -20.91
CA SER A 19 -4.93 12.62 -20.05
C SER A 19 -3.95 11.44 -20.09
N THR A 20 -2.70 11.73 -19.76
CA THR A 20 -1.54 10.83 -19.78
C THR A 20 -1.69 9.66 -18.82
N SER A 21 -1.50 8.44 -19.34
CA SER A 21 -1.53 7.20 -18.57
C SER A 21 -0.24 6.96 -17.79
N ASP A 22 -0.34 6.43 -16.57
CA ASP A 22 0.80 6.04 -15.73
C ASP A 22 1.04 4.51 -15.83
N PRO A 23 2.17 4.06 -16.43
CA PRO A 23 2.44 2.64 -16.64
C PRO A 23 2.62 1.85 -15.33
N ASP A 24 2.91 2.50 -14.20
CA ASP A 24 3.09 1.82 -12.90
C ASP A 24 1.77 1.31 -12.30
N PHE A 25 0.62 1.69 -12.88
CA PHE A 25 -0.72 1.35 -12.35
C PHE A 25 -1.58 0.49 -13.30
N GLU A 26 -1.01 -0.11 -14.37
CA GLU A 26 -1.74 -0.97 -15.33
C GLU A 26 -3.05 -0.32 -15.85
N ILE A 27 -4.19 -1.02 -15.88
CA ILE A 27 -5.50 -0.46 -16.27
C ILE A 27 -5.94 0.70 -15.36
N TYR A 28 -5.43 0.74 -14.14
CA TYR A 28 -5.69 1.81 -13.18
C TYR A 28 -4.82 3.02 -13.45
N GLY A 29 -3.86 2.95 -14.37
CA GLY A 29 -3.03 4.07 -14.81
C GLY A 29 -3.66 4.92 -15.91
N SER A 30 -4.72 4.45 -16.57
CA SER A 30 -5.34 5.19 -17.67
C SER A 30 -6.03 6.47 -17.18
N GLY A 31 -5.91 7.55 -17.95
CA GLY A 31 -6.67 8.78 -17.72
C GLY A 31 -6.22 9.57 -16.48
N ARG A 32 -7.15 10.31 -15.86
CA ARG A 32 -6.92 11.15 -14.68
C ARG A 32 -7.68 10.54 -13.51
N VAL A 33 -7.12 10.60 -12.31
CA VAL A 33 -7.84 10.20 -11.09
C VAL A 33 -8.56 11.41 -10.52
N ASP A 34 -9.85 11.27 -10.19
CA ASP A 34 -10.55 12.27 -9.38
C ASP A 34 -10.29 11.94 -7.91
N ALA A 35 -9.19 12.44 -7.38
CA ALA A 35 -8.72 12.07 -6.05
C ALA A 35 -9.66 12.55 -4.92
N ASP A 36 -10.35 13.66 -5.13
CA ASP A 36 -11.36 14.17 -4.19
C ASP A 36 -12.55 13.22 -4.11
N LYS A 37 -13.03 12.73 -5.26
CA LYS A 37 -14.12 11.75 -5.29
C LYS A 37 -13.70 10.39 -4.75
N VAL A 38 -12.46 9.97 -4.98
CA VAL A 38 -11.90 8.77 -4.33
C VAL A 38 -11.93 8.93 -2.82
N LEU A 39 -11.42 10.05 -2.30
CA LEU A 39 -11.43 10.33 -0.86
C LEU A 39 -12.85 10.37 -0.28
N GLU A 40 -13.80 10.99 -0.98
CA GLU A 40 -15.22 11.00 -0.61
C GLU A 40 -15.78 9.57 -0.51
N ASN A 41 -15.54 8.75 -1.53
CA ASN A 41 -16.04 7.37 -1.59
C ASN A 41 -15.45 6.52 -0.46
N PHE A 42 -14.14 6.62 -0.21
CA PHE A 42 -13.46 5.94 0.90
C PHE A 42 -13.99 6.38 2.26
N SER A 43 -14.26 7.68 2.42
CA SER A 43 -14.66 8.25 3.72
C SER A 43 -16.14 8.01 4.05
N THR A 44 -17.02 7.93 3.05
CA THR A 44 -18.47 8.02 3.27
C THR A 44 -19.27 6.86 2.68
N LYS A 45 -18.90 6.37 1.50
CA LYS A 45 -19.70 5.40 0.74
C LYS A 45 -19.28 3.96 1.01
N PHE A 46 -17.98 3.71 1.08
CA PHE A 46 -17.46 2.37 1.31
C PHE A 46 -17.78 1.88 2.72
N LYS A 47 -18.15 0.59 2.80
CA LYS A 47 -18.45 -0.10 4.04
C LYS A 47 -17.45 -1.24 4.19
N TRP A 48 -16.55 -1.10 5.15
CA TRP A 48 -15.44 -2.04 5.39
C TRP A 48 -15.86 -3.32 6.12
N GLY A 49 -17.15 -3.67 6.15
CA GLY A 49 -17.61 -4.93 6.76
C GLY A 49 -17.28 -5.13 8.26
N GLY A 50 -16.82 -4.09 8.96
CA GLY A 50 -16.33 -4.19 10.34
C GLY A 50 -14.91 -4.74 10.49
N PHE A 51 -14.12 -4.76 9.40
CA PHE A 51 -12.74 -5.25 9.41
C PHE A 51 -11.85 -4.50 10.41
N ASP A 52 -12.16 -3.24 10.69
CA ASP A 52 -11.51 -2.39 11.69
C ASP A 52 -11.74 -2.85 13.14
N LYS A 53 -12.81 -3.62 13.40
CA LYS A 53 -13.28 -3.95 14.76
C LYS A 53 -13.04 -5.39 15.18
N LYS A 54 -13.02 -6.32 14.23
CA LYS A 54 -12.96 -7.76 14.53
C LYS A 54 -12.00 -8.46 13.60
N LYS A 55 -11.21 -9.37 14.18
CA LYS A 55 -10.46 -10.35 13.39
C LYS A 55 -11.45 -11.26 12.67
N MET A 56 -11.33 -11.36 11.36
CA MET A 56 -12.23 -12.11 10.50
C MET A 56 -11.43 -12.97 9.53
N PHE A 57 -12.00 -14.10 9.14
CA PHE A 57 -11.48 -14.85 8.00
C PHE A 57 -11.88 -14.12 6.73
N VAL A 58 -10.90 -13.67 5.96
CA VAL A 58 -11.09 -13.04 4.64
C VAL A 58 -10.68 -14.05 3.58
N ASP A 59 -11.64 -14.50 2.77
CA ASP A 59 -11.37 -15.46 1.72
C ASP A 59 -10.48 -14.84 0.61
N LYS A 60 -9.53 -15.63 0.09
CA LYS A 60 -8.60 -15.18 -0.96
C LYS A 60 -9.30 -14.78 -2.25
N SER A 61 -10.52 -15.25 -2.49
CA SER A 61 -11.36 -14.80 -3.61
C SER A 61 -11.67 -13.30 -3.59
N TYR A 62 -11.56 -12.63 -2.44
CA TYR A 62 -11.70 -11.18 -2.31
C TYR A 62 -10.42 -10.40 -2.62
N SER A 63 -9.27 -11.06 -2.77
CA SER A 63 -7.98 -10.40 -3.06
C SER A 63 -8.03 -9.46 -4.27
N PRO A 64 -8.71 -9.77 -5.39
CA PRO A 64 -8.84 -8.82 -6.51
C PRO A 64 -9.51 -7.51 -6.10
N SER A 65 -10.57 -7.57 -5.29
CA SER A 65 -11.27 -6.37 -4.80
C SER A 65 -10.43 -5.57 -3.82
N VAL A 66 -9.69 -6.23 -2.92
CA VAL A 66 -8.76 -5.56 -1.99
C VAL A 66 -7.64 -4.84 -2.77
N ASN A 67 -7.08 -5.52 -3.77
CA ASN A 67 -6.04 -4.96 -4.62
C ASN A 67 -6.54 -3.78 -5.46
N ALA A 68 -7.77 -3.83 -5.97
CA ALA A 68 -8.38 -2.70 -6.64
C ALA A 68 -8.38 -1.48 -5.70
N HIS A 69 -8.95 -1.58 -4.50
CA HIS A 69 -8.97 -0.46 -3.53
C HIS A 69 -7.56 0.06 -3.23
N LYS A 70 -6.58 -0.82 -3.07
CA LYS A 70 -5.17 -0.46 -2.85
C LYS A 70 -4.64 0.42 -3.99
N LEU A 71 -4.82 -0.02 -5.23
CA LEU A 71 -4.34 0.71 -6.42
C LEU A 71 -5.04 2.06 -6.59
N VAL A 72 -6.36 2.11 -6.39
CA VAL A 72 -7.12 3.37 -6.42
C VAL A 72 -6.61 4.35 -5.37
N ALA A 73 -6.41 3.88 -4.14
CA ALA A 73 -5.92 4.71 -3.04
C ALA A 73 -4.50 5.21 -3.29
N LEU A 74 -3.58 4.36 -3.77
CA LEU A 74 -2.22 4.77 -4.13
C LEU A 74 -2.21 5.86 -5.19
N ARG A 75 -2.97 5.67 -6.28
CA ARG A 75 -3.03 6.63 -7.38
C ARG A 75 -3.60 7.98 -6.95
N ALA A 76 -4.72 7.97 -6.23
CA ALA A 76 -5.33 9.19 -5.72
C ALA A 76 -4.45 9.89 -4.67
N THR A 77 -3.75 9.14 -3.82
CA THR A 77 -2.79 9.70 -2.86
C THR A 77 -1.64 10.39 -3.59
N GLN A 78 -1.08 9.76 -4.63
CA GLN A 78 -0.03 10.35 -5.45
C GLN A 78 -0.49 11.66 -6.10
N ASP A 79 -1.68 11.69 -6.69
CA ASP A 79 -2.25 12.90 -7.31
C ASP A 79 -2.46 14.04 -6.30
N LEU A 80 -2.95 13.72 -5.09
CA LEU A 80 -3.09 14.69 -4.00
C LEU A 80 -1.75 15.24 -3.53
N ILE A 81 -0.72 14.40 -3.40
CA ILE A 81 0.63 14.82 -3.03
C ILE A 81 1.21 15.75 -4.11
N LEU A 82 1.14 15.36 -5.39
CA LEU A 82 1.62 16.18 -6.52
C LEU A 82 0.89 17.52 -6.63
N SER A 83 -0.37 17.55 -6.20
CA SER A 83 -1.18 18.76 -6.14
C SER A 83 -1.01 19.58 -4.85
N ASN A 84 -0.03 19.25 -4.00
CA ASN A 84 0.22 19.86 -2.69
C ASN A 84 -0.96 19.77 -1.69
N GLN A 85 -1.88 18.81 -1.88
CA GLN A 85 -3.02 18.54 -1.01
C GLN A 85 -2.68 17.44 0.01
N THR A 86 -1.59 17.62 0.77
CA THR A 86 -1.01 16.59 1.63
C THR A 86 -1.94 16.13 2.76
N GLU A 87 -2.75 17.01 3.34
CA GLU A 87 -3.72 16.65 4.38
C GLU A 87 -4.78 15.65 3.86
N LYS A 88 -5.26 15.86 2.62
CA LYS A 88 -6.20 14.95 1.97
C LYS A 88 -5.54 13.62 1.64
N ALA A 89 -4.28 13.64 1.18
CA ALA A 89 -3.51 12.44 0.91
C ALA A 89 -3.34 11.58 2.19
N ILE A 90 -2.96 12.22 3.30
CA ILE A 90 -2.85 11.58 4.62
C ILE A 90 -4.19 10.98 5.04
N LYS A 91 -5.29 11.73 4.93
CA LYS A 91 -6.63 11.23 5.27
C LYS A 91 -7.04 10.02 4.43
N LEU A 92 -6.73 10.01 3.13
CA LEU A 92 -7.02 8.87 2.25
C LEU A 92 -6.25 7.63 2.70
N MET A 93 -4.95 7.76 2.97
CA MET A 93 -4.12 6.65 3.47
C MET A 93 -4.61 6.15 4.83
N ASP A 94 -4.96 7.04 5.76
CA ASP A 94 -5.52 6.66 7.07
C ASP A 94 -6.82 5.85 6.90
N THR A 95 -7.67 6.30 5.98
CA THR A 95 -8.95 5.65 5.69
C THR A 95 -8.73 4.27 5.08
N TYR A 96 -7.76 4.13 4.17
CA TYR A 96 -7.36 2.84 3.61
C TYR A 96 -6.91 1.88 4.69
N PHE A 97 -5.97 2.28 5.56
CA PHE A 97 -5.46 1.40 6.62
C PHE A 97 -6.47 1.09 7.72
N THR A 98 -7.44 1.99 7.95
CA THR A 98 -8.58 1.72 8.82
C THR A 98 -9.49 0.65 8.19
N GLY A 99 -9.78 0.75 6.90
CA GLY A 99 -10.62 -0.21 6.18
C GLY A 99 -9.97 -1.57 5.97
N PHE A 100 -8.64 -1.59 5.81
CA PHE A 100 -7.84 -2.79 5.56
C PHE A 100 -6.71 -2.93 6.60
N PRO A 101 -7.05 -3.24 7.87
CA PRO A 101 -6.05 -3.33 8.92
C PRO A 101 -5.20 -4.60 8.80
N ASN A 102 -3.93 -4.50 9.21
CA ASN A 102 -2.92 -5.58 9.09
C ASN A 102 -3.38 -6.93 9.68
N PHE A 103 -4.18 -6.92 10.75
CA PHE A 103 -4.60 -8.16 11.42
C PHE A 103 -5.63 -8.99 10.61
N ASN A 104 -6.27 -8.38 9.61
CA ASN A 104 -7.16 -9.05 8.65
C ASN A 104 -6.55 -9.11 7.24
N PHE A 105 -5.74 -8.11 6.89
CA PHE A 105 -5.08 -7.98 5.60
C PHE A 105 -3.57 -7.83 5.83
N PRO A 106 -2.84 -8.95 5.97
CA PRO A 106 -1.41 -8.93 6.26
C PRO A 106 -0.66 -8.05 5.27
N TYR A 107 0.28 -7.24 5.77
CA TYR A 107 1.06 -6.35 4.91
C TYR A 107 1.95 -7.11 3.95
N GLU A 108 1.96 -6.61 2.72
CA GLU A 108 2.81 -7.06 1.63
C GLU A 108 3.82 -5.95 1.31
N GLN A 109 4.85 -6.27 0.50
CA GLN A 109 5.84 -5.29 0.05
C GLN A 109 5.22 -4.01 -0.56
N SER A 110 4.06 -4.14 -1.22
CA SER A 110 3.31 -3.00 -1.77
C SER A 110 2.92 -1.91 -0.76
N MET A 111 2.91 -2.21 0.55
CA MET A 111 2.63 -1.22 1.60
C MET A 111 3.76 -0.19 1.76
N LEU A 112 4.98 -0.50 1.30
CA LEU A 112 6.11 0.44 1.30
C LEU A 112 5.80 1.71 0.49
N SER A 113 4.96 1.62 -0.54
CA SER A 113 4.53 2.78 -1.32
C SER A 113 3.72 3.77 -0.47
N PHE A 114 2.77 3.29 0.33
CA PHE A 114 2.03 4.15 1.27
C PHE A 114 2.95 4.74 2.34
N ILE A 115 3.88 3.94 2.88
CA ILE A 115 4.85 4.43 3.87
C ILE A 115 5.67 5.57 3.29
N ARG A 116 6.22 5.41 2.09
CA ARG A 116 6.96 6.49 1.40
C ARG A 116 6.08 7.72 1.22
N MET A 117 4.83 7.54 0.77
CA MET A 117 3.88 8.65 0.59
C MET A 117 3.56 9.38 1.90
N TYR A 118 3.46 8.70 3.04
CA TYR A 118 3.33 9.36 4.35
C TYR A 118 4.55 10.23 4.66
N ILE A 119 5.77 9.74 4.41
CA ILE A 119 6.99 10.53 4.66
C ILE A 119 7.02 11.75 3.72
N THR A 120 6.73 11.55 2.43
CA THR A 120 6.65 12.64 1.44
C THR A 120 5.59 13.69 1.81
N ALA A 121 4.45 13.26 2.38
CA ALA A 121 3.40 14.15 2.86
C ALA A 121 3.71 14.83 4.20
N GLY A 122 4.89 14.58 4.80
CA GLY A 122 5.31 15.16 6.08
C GLY A 122 4.77 14.46 7.32
N ALA A 123 4.13 13.29 7.17
CA ALA A 123 3.51 12.53 8.26
C ALA A 123 4.38 11.35 8.70
N TYR A 124 5.62 11.64 9.13
CA TYR A 124 6.60 10.60 9.48
C TYR A 124 6.13 9.68 10.63
N ASP A 125 5.46 10.19 11.66
CA ASP A 125 4.97 9.36 12.77
C ASP A 125 3.96 8.29 12.32
N LYS A 126 3.16 8.61 11.29
CA LYS A 126 2.25 7.64 10.66
C LYS A 126 3.02 6.61 9.84
N ALA A 127 4.00 7.07 9.05
CA ALA A 127 4.90 6.18 8.33
C ALA A 127 5.58 5.19 9.30
N LYS A 128 6.14 5.69 10.41
CA LYS A 128 6.82 4.91 11.44
C LYS A 128 5.94 3.82 12.05
N THR A 129 4.66 4.11 12.28
CA THR A 129 3.69 3.12 12.77
C THR A 129 3.60 1.91 11.82
N HIS A 130 3.53 2.16 10.52
CA HIS A 130 3.46 1.10 9.51
C HIS A 130 4.82 0.43 9.28
N MET A 131 5.92 1.19 9.38
CA MET A 131 7.29 0.65 9.33
C MET A 131 7.53 -0.34 10.47
N ASP A 132 7.10 -0.02 11.70
CA ASP A 132 7.24 -0.90 12.87
C ASP A 132 6.44 -2.23 12.68
N ILE A 133 5.28 -2.18 12.00
CA ILE A 133 4.51 -3.38 11.65
C ILE A 133 5.31 -4.24 10.67
N MET A 134 5.79 -3.64 9.57
CA MET A 134 6.56 -4.37 8.56
C MET A 134 7.88 -4.91 9.10
N ALA A 135 8.58 -4.16 9.96
CA ALA A 135 9.82 -4.60 10.59
C ALA A 135 9.60 -5.85 11.45
N LYS A 136 8.54 -5.86 12.28
CA LYS A 136 8.18 -7.03 13.10
C LYS A 136 7.88 -8.26 12.22
N MET A 137 7.13 -8.07 11.14
CA MET A 137 6.85 -9.15 10.18
C MET A 137 8.13 -9.64 9.50
N ALA A 138 9.01 -8.73 9.09
CA ALA A 138 10.24 -9.08 8.39
C ALA A 138 11.22 -9.84 9.28
N VAL A 139 11.32 -9.48 10.57
CA VAL A 139 12.11 -10.21 11.57
C VAL A 139 11.55 -11.61 11.82
N GLN A 140 10.23 -11.75 11.90
CA GLN A 140 9.58 -13.06 12.06
C GLN A 140 9.85 -13.97 10.86
N ASN A 141 9.68 -13.45 9.64
CA ASN A 141 10.01 -14.15 8.41
C ASN A 141 11.49 -14.54 8.35
N ASN A 142 12.40 -13.64 8.72
CA ASN A 142 13.82 -13.94 8.74
C ASN A 142 14.15 -15.05 9.75
N THR A 143 13.51 -15.04 10.92
CA THR A 143 13.63 -16.13 11.91
C THR A 143 13.16 -17.47 11.32
N PHE A 144 12.05 -17.47 10.58
CA PHE A 144 11.57 -18.65 9.87
C PHE A 144 12.57 -19.13 8.80
N PHE A 145 13.03 -18.25 7.91
CA PHE A 145 13.98 -18.62 6.86
C PHE A 145 15.31 -19.14 7.42
N ASN A 146 15.80 -18.56 8.53
CA ASN A 146 17.01 -19.03 9.19
C ASN A 146 16.84 -20.41 9.88
N SER A 147 15.61 -20.85 10.11
CA SER A 147 15.32 -22.19 10.63
C SER A 147 15.29 -23.27 9.54
N LEU A 148 15.22 -22.87 8.27
CA LEU A 148 15.16 -23.78 7.14
C LEU A 148 16.55 -24.34 6.78
N THR A 149 16.58 -25.56 6.26
CA THR A 149 17.83 -26.12 5.73
C THR A 149 18.15 -25.55 4.35
N SER A 150 19.40 -25.66 3.91
CA SER A 150 19.80 -25.26 2.56
C SER A 150 19.06 -26.04 1.45
N ALA A 151 18.51 -27.21 1.76
CA ALA A 151 17.69 -28.01 0.85
C ALA A 151 16.25 -27.45 0.72
N ASP A 152 15.67 -26.95 1.82
CA ASP A 152 14.33 -26.34 1.83
C ASP A 152 14.31 -25.04 1.00
N LEU A 153 15.39 -24.25 1.10
CA LEU A 153 15.58 -23.00 0.35
C LEU A 153 15.81 -23.19 -1.16
N GLN A 154 15.96 -24.42 -1.67
CA GLN A 154 16.09 -24.67 -3.11
C GLN A 154 14.74 -24.52 -3.86
N THR A 155 13.62 -24.48 -3.14
CA THR A 155 12.32 -24.21 -3.75
C THR A 155 12.26 -22.76 -4.24
N TYR A 156 11.98 -22.57 -5.52
CA TYR A 156 11.91 -21.25 -6.15
C TYR A 156 11.04 -20.26 -5.36
N THR A 157 9.88 -20.69 -4.88
CA THR A 157 8.96 -19.86 -4.10
C THR A 157 9.57 -19.35 -2.79
N LEU A 158 10.20 -20.24 -2.00
CA LEU A 158 10.81 -19.85 -0.72
C LEU A 158 11.99 -18.89 -0.94
N ARG A 159 12.75 -19.08 -2.02
CA ARG A 159 13.81 -18.13 -2.39
C ARG A 159 13.26 -16.75 -2.72
N MET A 160 12.17 -16.68 -3.49
CA MET A 160 11.53 -15.39 -3.79
C MET A 160 10.99 -14.71 -2.54
N GLU A 161 10.33 -15.45 -1.64
CA GLU A 161 9.82 -14.89 -0.38
C GLU A 161 10.96 -14.40 0.52
N TYR A 162 12.08 -15.11 0.56
CA TYR A 162 13.30 -14.66 1.25
C TYR A 162 13.82 -13.34 0.66
N GLU A 163 14.00 -13.27 -0.67
CA GLU A 163 14.46 -12.07 -1.37
C GLU A 163 13.51 -10.87 -1.15
N GLN A 164 12.20 -11.08 -1.22
CA GLN A 164 11.20 -10.06 -0.90
C GLN A 164 11.33 -9.57 0.55
N ASN A 165 11.57 -10.49 1.49
CA ASN A 165 11.78 -10.12 2.89
C ASN A 165 13.04 -9.27 3.09
N GLN A 166 14.15 -9.61 2.42
CA GLN A 166 15.37 -8.80 2.44
C GLN A 166 15.15 -7.41 1.82
N ASN A 167 14.37 -7.33 0.73
CA ASN A 167 14.02 -6.07 0.10
C ASN A 167 13.18 -5.19 1.04
N ILE A 168 12.23 -5.77 1.77
CA ILE A 168 11.45 -5.04 2.78
C ILE A 168 12.38 -4.46 3.86
N MET A 169 13.26 -5.28 4.44
CA MET A 169 14.19 -4.80 5.48
C MET A 169 15.09 -3.66 4.98
N SER A 170 15.68 -3.83 3.79
CA SER A 170 16.54 -2.81 3.19
C SER A 170 15.77 -1.51 2.92
N GLU A 171 14.54 -1.61 2.42
CA GLU A 171 13.73 -0.44 2.13
C GLU A 171 13.26 0.29 3.40
N LEU A 172 12.98 -0.43 4.49
CA LEU A 172 12.65 0.19 5.77
C LEU A 172 13.82 1.02 6.32
N ILE A 173 15.06 0.56 6.14
CA ILE A 173 16.26 1.33 6.50
C ILE A 173 16.35 2.59 5.63
N ASN A 174 16.21 2.46 4.30
CA ASN A 174 16.22 3.59 3.38
C ASN A 174 15.15 4.64 3.72
N LEU A 175 13.93 4.19 4.06
CA LEU A 175 12.82 5.06 4.44
C LEU A 175 13.07 5.78 5.78
N ALA A 176 13.74 5.11 6.72
CA ALA A 176 14.13 5.72 7.99
C ALA A 176 15.16 6.84 7.81
N GLU A 177 16.17 6.58 6.97
CA GLU A 177 17.16 7.60 6.59
C GLU A 177 16.52 8.77 5.83
N PHE A 178 15.62 8.47 4.89
CA PHE A 178 14.85 9.48 4.15
C PHE A 178 14.00 10.36 5.09
N GLY A 179 13.39 9.76 6.11
CA GLY A 179 12.68 10.47 7.17
C GLY A 179 13.57 11.15 8.22
N LYS A 180 14.91 11.05 8.09
CA LYS A 180 15.93 11.55 9.03
C LYS A 180 15.87 10.93 10.44
N ASP A 181 15.29 9.74 10.59
CA ASP A 181 15.28 8.97 11.85
C ASP A 181 16.45 7.95 11.85
N ASN A 182 17.66 8.45 12.09
CA ASN A 182 18.87 7.63 12.15
C ASN A 182 18.84 6.62 13.31
N ALA A 183 17.99 6.81 14.32
CA ALA A 183 17.83 5.87 15.42
C ALA A 183 17.00 4.64 14.99
N TYR A 184 15.99 4.85 14.13
CA TYR A 184 15.23 3.77 13.51
C TYR A 184 16.11 2.92 12.58
N ALA A 185 16.95 3.53 11.75
CA ALA A 185 17.83 2.81 10.83
C ALA A 185 18.83 1.85 11.53
N ARG A 186 19.23 2.16 12.78
CA ARG A 186 20.19 1.33 13.54
C ARG A 186 19.57 0.14 14.27
N ARG A 187 18.25 0.14 14.47
CA ARG A 187 17.51 -0.89 15.23
C ARG A 187 16.73 -1.86 14.34
N SER A 188 16.65 -1.55 13.05
CA SER A 188 15.91 -2.31 12.03
C SER A 188 16.86 -3.22 11.28
#